data_AF-A0A7Y2XRE6-F1
#
_entry.id   AF-A0A7Y2XRE6-F1
#
_cell.length_a   1.000
_cell.length_b   1.000
_cell.length_c   1.000
_cell.angle_alpha   90.00
_cell.angle_beta   90.00
_cell.angle_gamma   90.00
#
_symmetry.space_group_name_H-M   'P 1'
#
loop_
_entity.id
_entity.type
_entity.pdbx_description
1 polymer ?
#
loop_
_entity_poly.entity_id
_entity_poly.type
_entity_poly.pdbx_seq_one_letter_code
_entity_poly.pdbx_strand_id
1 'polypeptide(L)'
;MNQSYVGDECVFEFAMCFECREKMNDKLSEKSRVAMFDFMHDHADMESREEELGTDSATDDYISRCLTCGKSRSEANGYTLGAMFAGDLLVKGPFPMLICDQCEGKIGETISAETRDVWDKFIGEHFPGPPSEVKLPSGKPVLI
;
A
#
# COMPACT_ATOMS: atom_id res chain seq x y z
N MET A 1 7.37 -3.86 -2.74
CA MET A 1 7.81 -2.45 -2.75
C MET A 1 6.60 -1.59 -2.51
N ASN A 2 6.73 -0.56 -1.66
CA ASN A 2 5.69 0.40 -1.35
C ASN A 2 6.28 1.82 -1.41
N GLN A 3 5.59 2.74 -2.08
CA GLN A 3 5.96 4.15 -2.17
C GLN A 3 4.75 5.03 -1.87
N SER A 4 4.87 5.95 -0.91
CA SER A 4 3.81 6.87 -0.52
C SER A 4 4.12 8.28 -1.00
N TYR A 5 3.13 8.92 -1.62
CA TYR A 5 3.23 10.24 -2.22
C TYR A 5 2.28 11.24 -1.55
N VAL A 6 2.70 12.49 -1.50
CA VAL A 6 1.87 13.66 -1.19
C VAL A 6 2.09 14.68 -2.30
N GLY A 7 1.05 14.97 -3.07
CA GLY A 7 1.18 15.62 -4.37
C GLY A 7 2.11 14.79 -5.29
N ASP A 8 3.16 15.43 -5.79
CA ASP A 8 4.17 14.81 -6.65
C ASP A 8 5.42 14.33 -5.90
N GLU A 9 5.48 14.50 -4.58
CA GLU A 9 6.65 14.15 -3.77
C GLU A 9 6.50 12.77 -3.12
N CYS A 10 7.49 11.89 -3.31
CA CYS A 10 7.57 10.63 -2.57
C CYS A 10 8.10 10.88 -1.17
N VAL A 11 7.22 10.80 -0.17
CA VAL A 11 7.54 11.11 1.23
C VAL A 11 8.02 9.90 2.02
N PHE A 12 7.79 8.68 1.51
CA PHE A 12 8.21 7.45 2.14
C PHE A 12 8.26 6.30 1.13
N GLU A 13 9.34 5.53 1.12
CA GLU A 13 9.43 4.30 0.35
C GLU A 13 10.16 3.20 1.09
N PHE A 14 9.75 1.95 0.84
CA PHE A 14 10.47 0.78 1.30
C PHE A 14 10.22 -0.44 0.42
N ALA A 15 11.16 -1.37 0.47
CA ALA A 15 10.99 -2.72 -0.05
C ALA A 15 11.18 -3.74 1.07
N MET A 16 10.38 -4.79 1.05
CA MET A 16 10.43 -5.88 2.01
C MET A 16 10.35 -7.19 1.23
N CYS A 17 11.20 -8.16 1.56
CA CYS A 17 11.09 -9.49 0.95
C CYS A 17 9.83 -10.20 1.45
N PHE A 18 9.38 -11.22 0.70
CA PHE A 18 8.16 -11.95 1.02
C PHE A 18 8.19 -12.56 2.44
N GLU A 19 9.31 -13.17 2.84
CA GLU A 19 9.45 -13.77 4.19
C GLU A 19 9.37 -12.73 5.32
N CYS A 20 9.95 -11.55 5.14
CA CYS A 20 9.84 -10.46 6.11
C CYS A 20 8.41 -9.92 6.19
N ARG A 21 7.72 -9.86 5.04
CA ARG A 21 6.31 -9.45 4.95
C ARG A 21 5.39 -10.41 5.68
N GLU A 22 5.57 -11.72 5.51
CA GLU A 22 4.81 -12.74 6.25
C GLU A 22 5.04 -12.62 7.76
N LYS A 23 6.31 -12.50 8.19
CA LYS A 23 6.64 -12.28 9.61
C LYS A 23 6.06 -10.97 10.17
N MET A 24 5.86 -9.96 9.33
CA MET A 24 5.18 -8.73 9.73
C MET A 24 3.68 -8.94 9.86
N ASN A 25 3.06 -9.60 8.87
CA ASN A 25 1.64 -9.95 8.87
C ASN A 25 1.25 -10.81 10.08
N ASP A 26 2.14 -11.70 10.55
CA ASP A 26 1.91 -12.50 11.75
C ASP A 26 1.92 -11.70 13.06
N LYS A 27 2.49 -10.49 13.06
CA LYS A 27 2.45 -9.59 14.22
C LYS A 27 1.19 -8.72 14.24
N LEU A 28 0.44 -8.65 13.14
CA LEU A 28 -0.81 -7.89 13.08
C LEU A 28 -1.95 -8.69 13.70
N SER A 29 -2.87 -8.00 14.35
CA SER A 29 -4.07 -8.64 14.89
C SER A 29 -4.90 -9.31 13.78
N GLU A 30 -5.40 -10.52 14.04
CA GLU A 30 -6.25 -11.28 13.10
C GLU A 30 -7.42 -10.43 12.58
N LYS A 31 -8.08 -9.70 13.48
CA LYS A 31 -9.18 -8.79 13.15
C LYS A 31 -8.79 -7.73 12.10
N SER A 32 -7.59 -7.15 12.21
CA SER A 32 -7.14 -6.16 11.22
C SER A 32 -6.82 -6.80 9.89
N ARG A 33 -6.20 -8.00 9.89
CA ARG A 33 -5.89 -8.75 8.67
C ARG A 33 -7.17 -9.07 7.88
N VAL A 34 -8.18 -9.59 8.58
CA VAL A 34 -9.50 -9.89 7.99
C VAL A 34 -10.15 -8.61 7.46
N ALA A 35 -10.17 -7.53 8.25
CA ALA A 35 -10.82 -6.29 7.81
C ALA A 35 -10.14 -5.63 6.60
N MET A 36 -8.80 -5.72 6.50
CA MET A 36 -8.07 -5.24 5.31
C MET A 36 -8.34 -6.13 4.10
N PHE A 37 -8.40 -7.45 4.29
CA PHE A 37 -8.74 -8.39 3.22
C PHE A 37 -10.15 -8.16 2.71
N ASP A 38 -11.13 -8.07 3.60
CA ASP A 38 -12.55 -7.84 3.26
C ASP A 38 -12.72 -6.52 2.52
N PHE A 39 -12.08 -5.44 2.97
CA PHE A 39 -12.14 -4.15 2.27
C PHE A 39 -11.60 -4.26 0.84
N MET A 40 -10.46 -4.93 0.66
CA MET A 40 -9.89 -5.11 -0.68
C MET A 40 -10.76 -6.03 -1.53
N HIS A 41 -11.33 -7.08 -0.96
CA HIS A 41 -12.24 -7.98 -1.67
C HIS A 41 -13.54 -7.28 -2.12
N ASP A 42 -14.12 -6.44 -1.26
CA ASP A 42 -15.38 -5.75 -1.52
C ASP A 42 -15.23 -4.55 -2.45
N HIS A 43 -14.02 -3.97 -2.55
CA HIS A 43 -13.80 -2.72 -3.27
C HIS A 43 -12.80 -2.80 -4.43
N ALA A 44 -11.94 -3.82 -4.50
CA ALA A 44 -11.03 -4.03 -5.61
C ALA A 44 -11.56 -5.13 -6.54
N ASP A 45 -12.01 -4.73 -7.72
CA ASP A 45 -12.37 -5.68 -8.78
C ASP A 45 -11.11 -6.14 -9.51
N MET A 46 -10.50 -7.20 -8.99
CA MET A 46 -9.25 -7.77 -9.52
C MET A 46 -9.47 -8.51 -10.84
N GLU A 47 -10.65 -9.11 -11.04
CA GLU A 47 -10.97 -9.88 -12.25
C GLU A 47 -11.14 -8.94 -13.44
N SER A 48 -12.00 -7.92 -13.32
CA SER A 48 -12.18 -6.91 -14.37
C SER A 48 -10.85 -6.19 -14.69
N ARG A 49 -10.03 -5.94 -13.68
CA ARG A 49 -8.72 -5.31 -13.86
C ARG A 49 -7.75 -6.18 -14.67
N GLU A 50 -7.72 -7.48 -14.42
CA GLU A 50 -6.88 -8.41 -15.18
C GLU A 50 -7.36 -8.50 -16.64
N GLU A 51 -8.67 -8.47 -16.89
CA GLU A 51 -9.24 -8.41 -18.24
C GLU A 51 -8.90 -7.10 -18.97
N GLU A 52 -8.95 -5.95 -18.28
CA GLU A 52 -8.70 -4.63 -18.88
C GLU A 52 -7.22 -4.39 -19.21
N LEU A 53 -6.30 -4.79 -18.32
CA LEU A 53 -4.87 -4.49 -18.45
C LEU A 53 -4.07 -5.67 -19.03
N GLY A 54 -4.57 -6.89 -18.91
CA GLY A 54 -3.85 -8.09 -19.34
C GLY A 54 -2.43 -8.15 -18.77
N THR A 55 -1.50 -8.77 -19.50
CA THR A 55 -0.08 -8.84 -19.14
C THR A 55 0.81 -7.90 -19.95
N ASP A 56 0.31 -7.35 -21.05
CA ASP A 56 1.07 -6.50 -21.97
C ASP A 56 0.96 -5.00 -21.67
N SER A 57 0.00 -4.57 -20.82
CA SER A 57 -0.14 -3.16 -20.44
C SER A 57 1.13 -2.58 -19.80
N ALA A 58 1.30 -1.27 -19.99
CA ALA A 58 2.37 -0.53 -19.38
C ALA A 58 2.10 -0.39 -17.87
N THR A 59 3.17 -0.33 -17.07
CA THR A 59 3.09 -0.13 -15.62
C THR A 59 2.26 1.10 -15.25
N ASP A 60 2.36 2.18 -16.03
CA ASP A 60 1.61 3.41 -15.81
C ASP A 60 0.09 3.22 -15.91
N ASP A 61 -0.38 2.29 -16.74
CA ASP A 61 -1.81 2.00 -16.88
C ASP A 61 -2.37 1.44 -15.56
N TYR A 62 -1.61 0.56 -14.90
CA TYR A 62 -1.97 -0.01 -13.60
C TYR A 62 -2.04 1.04 -12.49
N ILE A 63 -1.14 2.03 -12.50
CA ILE A 63 -1.06 3.05 -11.43
C ILE A 63 -1.72 4.38 -11.83
N SER A 64 -2.50 4.40 -12.91
CA SER A 64 -3.21 5.59 -13.38
C SER A 64 -4.41 5.94 -12.50
N ARG A 65 -5.01 4.94 -11.85
CA ARG A 65 -6.25 5.07 -11.06
C ARG A 65 -6.18 4.25 -9.78
N CYS A 66 -6.91 4.71 -8.77
CA CYS A 66 -7.07 4.00 -7.51
C CYS A 66 -7.78 2.66 -7.75
N LEU A 67 -7.18 1.57 -7.27
CA LEU A 67 -7.70 0.21 -7.40
C LEU A 67 -9.10 0.04 -6.80
N THR A 68 -9.41 0.77 -5.72
CA THR A 68 -10.63 0.54 -4.94
C THR A 68 -11.77 1.50 -5.26
N CYS A 69 -11.50 2.65 -5.89
CA CYS A 69 -12.53 3.65 -6.19
C CYS A 69 -12.42 4.29 -7.58
N GLY A 70 -11.42 3.92 -8.39
CA GLY A 70 -11.24 4.42 -9.75
C GLY A 70 -10.78 5.88 -9.87
N LYS A 71 -10.59 6.60 -8.75
CA LYS A 71 -10.09 7.99 -8.74
C LYS A 71 -8.77 8.09 -9.50
N SER A 72 -8.66 9.07 -10.40
CA SER A 72 -7.42 9.32 -11.14
C SER A 72 -6.28 9.69 -10.19
N ARG A 73 -5.06 9.22 -10.49
CA ARG A 73 -3.83 9.61 -9.78
C ARG A 73 -3.67 11.14 -9.74
N SER A 74 -4.00 11.82 -10.84
CA SER A 74 -3.88 13.28 -10.98
C SER A 74 -4.88 14.07 -10.11
N GLU A 75 -5.94 13.42 -9.62
CA GLU A 75 -6.98 14.04 -8.79
C GLU A 75 -6.80 13.73 -7.29
N ALA A 76 -5.85 12.87 -6.94
CA ALA A 76 -5.56 12.49 -5.57
C ALA A 76 -4.56 13.47 -4.94
N ASN A 77 -4.82 13.91 -3.70
CA ASN A 77 -3.86 14.76 -2.96
C ASN A 77 -2.65 13.96 -2.48
N GLY A 78 -2.80 12.64 -2.38
CA GLY A 78 -1.76 11.69 -2.03
C GLY A 78 -2.21 10.28 -2.37
N TYR A 79 -1.26 9.37 -2.50
CA TYR A 79 -1.52 7.97 -2.85
C TYR A 79 -0.34 7.10 -2.46
N THR A 80 -0.56 5.80 -2.33
CA THR A 80 0.51 4.81 -2.22
C THR A 80 0.49 3.86 -3.40
N LEU A 81 1.68 3.61 -3.93
CA LEU A 81 1.95 2.61 -4.94
C LEU A 81 2.45 1.34 -4.26
N GLY A 82 1.80 0.22 -4.56
CA GLY A 82 2.21 -1.12 -4.12
C GLY A 82 2.62 -1.97 -5.32
N ALA A 83 3.77 -2.62 -5.22
CA ALA A 83 4.28 -3.51 -6.27
C ALA A 83 4.93 -4.77 -5.67
N MET A 84 4.81 -5.90 -6.36
CA MET A 84 5.48 -7.15 -6.03
C MET A 84 6.47 -7.52 -7.13
N PHE A 85 7.60 -8.10 -6.73
CA PHE A 85 8.66 -8.50 -7.65
C PHE A 85 9.06 -9.96 -7.39
N ALA A 86 9.26 -10.71 -8.46
CA ALA A 86 9.88 -12.03 -8.45
C ALA A 86 11.27 -11.91 -9.08
N GLY A 87 12.29 -11.73 -8.24
CA GLY A 87 13.62 -11.31 -8.72
C GLY A 87 13.58 -9.87 -9.23
N ASP A 88 13.97 -9.67 -10.49
CA ASP A 88 13.92 -8.40 -11.22
C ASP A 88 12.61 -8.20 -12.00
N LEU A 89 11.71 -9.19 -12.00
CA LEU A 89 10.45 -9.15 -12.73
C LEU A 89 9.33 -8.56 -11.87
N LEU A 90 8.70 -7.50 -12.35
CA LEU A 90 7.46 -6.97 -11.80
C LEU A 90 6.34 -7.99 -12.00
N VAL A 91 5.71 -8.42 -10.91
CA VAL A 91 4.54 -9.29 -10.95
C VAL A 91 3.36 -8.49 -11.47
N LYS A 92 2.79 -8.93 -12.60
CA LYS A 92 1.59 -8.35 -13.23
C LYS A 92 0.32 -9.13 -12.83
N GLY A 93 -0.84 -8.52 -13.06
CA GLY A 93 -2.16 -9.01 -12.64
C GLY A 93 -2.76 -8.04 -11.61
N PRO A 94 -2.87 -8.41 -10.31
CA PRO A 94 -3.33 -7.48 -9.28
C PRO A 94 -2.32 -6.35 -8.99
N PHE A 95 -1.07 -6.51 -9.43
CA PHE A 95 0.03 -5.57 -9.22
C PHE A 95 0.56 -5.00 -10.54
N PRO A 96 1.17 -3.81 -10.50
CA PRO A 96 1.19 -2.88 -9.37
C PRO A 96 -0.19 -2.26 -9.12
N MET A 97 -0.36 -1.63 -7.96
CA MET A 97 -1.62 -1.00 -7.55
C MET A 97 -1.38 0.40 -7.00
N LEU A 98 -2.37 1.26 -7.17
CA LEU A 98 -2.44 2.57 -6.53
C LEU A 98 -3.63 2.59 -5.57
N ILE A 99 -3.43 3.07 -4.34
CA ILE A 99 -4.52 3.38 -3.40
C ILE A 99 -4.45 4.87 -3.06
N CYS A 100 -5.55 5.60 -3.29
CA CYS A 100 -5.62 7.03 -2.99
C CYS A 100 -5.79 7.31 -1.49
N ASP A 101 -5.36 8.48 -1.06
CA ASP A 101 -5.50 9.03 0.30
C ASP A 101 -6.83 8.71 1.00
N GLN A 102 -7.95 8.88 0.30
CA GLN A 102 -9.28 8.62 0.84
C GLN A 102 -9.52 7.14 1.15
N CYS A 103 -9.06 6.24 0.27
CA CYS A 103 -9.18 4.80 0.46
C CYS A 103 -8.19 4.30 1.51
N GLU A 104 -6.99 4.89 1.57
CA GLU A 104 -6.07 4.65 2.69
C GLU A 104 -6.70 5.04 4.03
N GLY A 105 -7.38 6.18 4.10
CA GLY A 105 -8.10 6.60 5.31
C GLY A 105 -9.14 5.56 5.76
N LYS A 106 -9.97 5.08 4.82
CA LYS A 106 -10.97 4.04 5.08
C LYS A 106 -10.35 2.74 5.59
N ILE A 107 -9.25 2.30 4.97
CA ILE A 107 -8.50 1.12 5.43
C ILE A 107 -7.93 1.39 6.83
N GLY A 108 -7.35 2.56 7.08
CA GLY A 108 -6.80 2.95 8.37
C GLY A 108 -7.83 2.91 9.51
N GLU A 109 -9.09 3.25 9.23
CA GLU A 109 -10.20 3.18 10.19
C GLU A 109 -10.54 1.73 10.61
N THR A 110 -10.30 0.73 9.76
CA THR A 110 -10.58 -0.68 10.08
C THR A 110 -9.46 -1.35 10.88
N ILE A 111 -8.26 -0.76 10.88
CA ILE A 111 -7.07 -1.28 11.57
C ILE A 111 -7.14 -0.98 13.07
N SER A 112 -6.92 -2.01 13.90
CA SER A 112 -6.88 -1.91 15.36
C SER A 112 -5.70 -1.07 15.86
N ALA A 113 -5.79 -0.54 17.09
CA ALA A 113 -4.69 0.18 17.73
C ALA A 113 -3.42 -0.67 17.83
N GLU A 114 -3.56 -1.96 18.16
CA GLU A 114 -2.44 -2.91 18.24
C GLU A 114 -1.67 -3.02 16.91
N THR A 115 -2.37 -3.16 15.79
CA THR A 115 -1.74 -3.24 14.47
C THR A 115 -1.02 -1.94 14.09
N ARG A 116 -1.55 -0.77 14.50
CA ARG A 116 -0.90 0.52 14.32
C ARG A 116 0.39 0.62 15.15
N ASP A 117 0.34 0.20 16.41
CA ASP A 117 1.50 0.21 17.31
C ASP A 117 2.64 -0.68 16.78
N VAL A 118 2.31 -1.87 16.23
CA VAL A 118 3.28 -2.76 15.60
C VAL A 118 3.97 -2.07 14.41
N TRP A 119 3.20 -1.35 13.61
CA TRP A 119 3.74 -0.62 12.46
C TRP A 119 4.58 0.58 12.86
N ASP A 120 4.09 1.41 13.77
CA ASP A 120 4.80 2.59 14.27
C ASP A 120 6.14 2.18 14.91
N LYS A 121 6.17 1.05 15.63
CA LYS A 121 7.40 0.46 16.16
C LYS A 121 8.35 0.03 15.04
N PHE A 122 7.85 -0.65 14.00
CA PHE A 122 8.68 -1.03 12.86
C PHE A 122 9.30 0.18 12.16
N ILE A 123 8.52 1.24 11.93
CA ILE A 123 9.01 2.49 11.35
C ILE A 123 10.06 3.14 12.26
N GLY A 124 9.79 3.26 13.56
CA GLY A 124 10.72 3.86 14.50
C GLY A 124 12.05 3.09 14.65
N GLU A 125 12.01 1.75 14.57
CA GLU A 125 13.21 0.91 14.70
C GLU A 125 14.04 0.84 13.42
N HIS A 126 13.41 0.85 12.25
CA HIS A 126 14.10 0.61 10.98
C HIS A 126 14.28 1.85 10.11
N PHE A 127 13.52 2.91 10.37
CA PHE A 127 13.54 4.16 9.61
C PHE A 127 13.64 5.35 10.59
N PRO A 128 14.72 5.49 11.38
CA PRO A 128 14.83 6.52 12.42
C PRO A 128 14.84 7.97 11.91
N GLY A 129 14.60 8.19 10.62
CA GLY A 129 14.66 9.49 9.96
C GLY A 129 16.08 10.07 9.94
N PRO A 130 16.31 11.13 9.15
CA PRO A 130 17.48 11.97 9.38
C PRO A 130 17.43 12.58 10.80
N PRO A 131 18.57 12.93 11.44
CA PRO A 131 18.62 13.50 12.79
C PRO A 131 17.86 14.81 13.01
N SER A 132 17.27 15.37 11.97
CA SER A 132 16.37 16.53 12.00
C SER A 132 14.95 16.08 12.33
N GLU A 133 14.20 16.93 13.04
CA GLU A 133 12.81 16.80 13.57
C GLU A 133 11.70 16.48 12.53
N VAL A 134 12.00 15.76 11.47
CA VAL A 134 11.06 15.35 10.42
C VAL A 134 10.13 14.30 11.01
N LYS A 135 8.85 14.68 11.16
CA LYS A 135 7.80 13.73 11.51
C LYS A 135 7.66 12.73 10.38
N LEU A 136 8.02 11.47 10.65
CA LEU A 136 7.74 10.35 9.75
C LEU A 136 6.22 10.23 9.54
N PRO A 137 5.78 9.70 8.38
CA PRO A 137 4.36 9.47 8.17
C PRO A 137 3.82 8.49 9.23
N SER A 138 3.02 9.00 10.16
CA SER A 138 2.33 8.21 11.18
C SER A 138 0.89 7.93 10.75
N GLY A 139 0.39 6.72 10.99
CA GLY A 139 -1.03 6.39 10.79
C GLY A 139 -1.48 6.12 9.35
N LYS A 140 -0.56 6.00 8.39
CA LYS A 140 -0.89 5.44 7.07
C LYS A 140 -1.00 3.92 7.18
N PRO A 141 -2.06 3.29 6.61
CA PRO A 141 -2.20 1.84 6.66
C PRO A 141 -1.05 1.17 5.91
N VAL A 142 -0.63 0.02 6.42
CA VAL A 142 0.40 -0.77 5.76
C VAL A 142 -0.26 -1.59 4.66
N LEU A 143 0.01 -1.25 3.41
CA LEU A 143 -0.32 -2.13 2.29
C LEU A 143 0.73 -3.26 2.25
N ILE A 144 0.60 -4.22 3.18
CA ILE A 144 1.28 -5.54 3.22
C ILE A 144 0.31 -6.65 2.88
#